data_AF-A0A2R7L3S0-F1
#
_entry.id   AF-A0A2R7L3S0-F1
#
_cell.length_a   1.000
_cell.length_b   1.000
_cell.length_c   1.000
_cell.angle_alpha   90.00
_cell.angle_beta   90.00
_cell.angle_gamma   90.00
#
_symmetry.space_group_name_H-M   'P 1'
#
loop_
_entity.id
_entity.type
_entity.pdbx_description
1 polymer ?
#
loop_
_entity_poly.entity_id
_entity_poly.type
_entity_poly.pdbx_seq_one_letter_code
_entity_poly.pdbx_strand_id
1 'polypeptide(L)'
;YQVGFDRVKWINSNEKTFDEHFNYKRKELEKFQNQNILKNGSPQDKHEINKKIEIESNNRDDIKKQIRNAHFNVLMTKPNNLKEYQQRMMKFEIQVLPTINKDGFIQENHFFNEQSGIDFKASEVDQNLKLHELFSADSKTTRQVQQTEPSLEDWKINTGKLTSILSSLPYEIDPGVDDELPKRKRAIRR
;
A
#
# COMPACT_ATOMS: atom_id res chain seq x y z
N TYR A 1 20.17 2.30 -36.49
CA TYR A 1 20.65 2.34 -35.09
C TYR A 1 20.08 3.55 -34.40
N GLN A 2 19.27 3.35 -33.35
CA GLN A 2 18.81 4.46 -32.52
C GLN A 2 19.83 4.63 -31.38
N VAL A 3 20.70 5.63 -31.53
CA VAL A 3 21.68 5.99 -30.50
C VAL A 3 20.98 6.87 -29.46
N GLY A 4 20.73 6.32 -28.27
CA GLY A 4 20.22 7.07 -27.11
C GLY A 4 19.28 6.26 -26.22
N PHE A 5 19.54 6.29 -24.91
CA PHE A 5 18.65 5.72 -23.90
C PHE A 5 17.56 6.73 -23.50
N ASP A 6 16.32 6.43 -23.86
CA ASP A 6 15.16 7.24 -23.48
C ASP A 6 14.75 6.94 -22.03
N ARG A 7 15.33 7.70 -21.09
CA ARG A 7 15.05 7.58 -19.66
C ARG A 7 13.56 7.73 -19.32
N VAL A 8 12.84 8.60 -20.03
CA VAL A 8 11.43 8.86 -19.75
C VAL A 8 10.58 7.65 -20.11
N LYS A 9 10.82 7.05 -21.28
CA LYS A 9 10.14 5.81 -21.68
C LYS A 9 10.47 4.65 -20.76
N TRP A 10 11.73 4.54 -20.33
CA TRP A 10 12.14 3.50 -19.40
C TRP A 10 11.45 3.62 -18.04
N ILE A 11 11.42 4.82 -17.45
CA ILE A 11 10.72 5.05 -16.17
C ILE A 11 9.23 4.70 -16.30
N ASN A 12 8.54 5.20 -17.33
CA ASN A 12 7.12 4.91 -17.54
C ASN A 12 6.85 3.40 -17.70
N SER A 13 7.75 2.68 -18.38
CA SER A 13 7.62 1.23 -18.56
C SER A 13 7.82 0.50 -17.24
N ASN A 14 8.84 0.85 -16.47
CA ASN A 14 9.07 0.26 -15.15
C ASN A 14 7.92 0.55 -14.18
N GLU A 15 7.42 1.77 -14.18
CA GLU A 15 6.27 2.18 -13.38
C GLU A 15 5.07 1.28 -13.65
N LYS A 16 4.77 1.03 -14.92
CA LYS A 16 3.70 0.14 -15.37
C LYS A 16 3.95 -1.31 -14.96
N THR A 17 5.15 -1.84 -15.20
CA THR A 17 5.50 -3.21 -14.83
C THR A 17 5.42 -3.43 -13.32
N PHE A 18 5.82 -2.44 -12.51
CA PHE A 18 5.68 -2.49 -11.06
C PHE A 18 4.21 -2.53 -10.64
N ASP A 19 3.38 -1.64 -11.18
CA ASP A 19 1.97 -1.57 -10.82
C ASP A 19 1.21 -2.86 -11.19
N GLU A 20 1.50 -3.44 -12.35
CA GLU A 20 0.95 -4.73 -12.78
C GLU A 20 1.42 -5.89 -11.90
N HIS A 21 2.71 -5.92 -11.54
CA HIS A 21 3.27 -7.02 -10.75
C HIS A 21 2.74 -7.04 -9.30
N PHE A 22 2.55 -5.86 -8.70
CA PHE A 22 2.13 -5.72 -7.31
C PHE A 22 0.65 -5.35 -7.14
N ASN A 23 -0.13 -5.27 -8.24
CA ASN A 23 -1.49 -4.71 -8.24
C ASN A 23 -1.57 -3.36 -7.50
N TYR A 24 -0.53 -2.54 -7.65
CA TYR A 24 -0.41 -1.29 -6.90
C TYR A 24 -1.25 -0.19 -7.55
N LYS A 25 -2.24 0.34 -6.80
CA LYS A 25 -3.06 1.47 -7.23
C LYS A 25 -2.33 2.79 -6.91
N ARG A 26 -1.41 3.19 -7.79
CA ARG A 26 -0.64 4.43 -7.63
C ARG A 26 -1.51 5.68 -7.69
N LYS A 27 -1.28 6.62 -6.76
CA LYS A 27 -2.00 7.92 -6.74
C LYS A 27 -1.59 8.82 -7.89
N GLU A 28 -2.46 9.75 -8.31
CA GLU A 28 -2.12 10.67 -9.40
C GLU A 28 -0.85 11.50 -9.09
N LEU A 29 -0.63 11.90 -7.85
CA LEU A 29 0.56 12.67 -7.45
C LEU A 29 1.88 11.86 -7.52
N GLU A 30 1.80 10.53 -7.44
CA GLU A 30 2.96 9.64 -7.44
C GLU A 30 3.44 9.29 -8.85
N LYS A 31 2.56 9.35 -9.86
CA LYS A 31 2.90 9.01 -11.26
C LYS A 31 4.00 9.92 -11.80
N PHE A 32 5.05 9.33 -12.37
CA PHE A 32 6.19 10.07 -12.91
C PHE A 32 5.77 11.14 -13.93
N GLN A 33 4.86 10.82 -14.83
CA GLN A 33 4.37 11.78 -15.84
C GLN A 33 3.75 13.02 -15.20
N ASN A 34 2.87 12.83 -14.20
CA ASN A 34 2.23 13.93 -13.49
C ASN A 34 3.26 14.75 -12.70
N GLN A 35 4.22 14.10 -12.04
CA GLN A 35 5.31 14.80 -11.36
C GLN A 35 6.17 15.61 -12.33
N ASN A 36 6.46 15.09 -13.51
CA ASN A 36 7.22 15.79 -14.54
C ASN A 36 6.47 17.03 -15.04
N ILE A 37 5.15 16.91 -15.27
CA ILE A 37 4.27 18.04 -15.63
C ILE A 37 4.23 19.08 -14.51
N LEU A 38 4.06 18.67 -13.26
CA LEU A 38 4.02 19.58 -12.11
C LEU A 38 5.33 20.37 -11.95
N LYS A 39 6.46 19.75 -12.25
CA LYS A 39 7.78 20.40 -12.23
C LYS A 39 8.00 21.30 -13.45
N ASN A 40 7.87 20.75 -14.65
CA ASN A 40 8.39 21.33 -15.89
C ASN A 40 7.33 21.70 -16.94
N GLY A 41 6.06 21.32 -16.75
CA GLY A 41 4.97 21.55 -17.70
C GLY A 41 4.46 23.00 -17.75
N SER A 42 3.51 23.27 -18.65
CA SER A 42 2.91 24.61 -18.76
C SER A 42 2.00 24.91 -17.57
N PRO A 43 1.72 26.21 -17.27
CA PRO A 43 0.78 26.57 -16.21
C PRO A 43 -0.60 25.89 -16.36
N GLN A 44 -1.06 25.72 -17.60
CA GLN A 44 -2.33 25.07 -17.90
C GLN A 44 -2.30 23.58 -17.52
N ASP A 45 -1.25 22.85 -17.95
CA ASP A 45 -1.11 21.42 -17.63
C ASP A 45 -1.02 21.20 -16.12
N LYS A 46 -0.28 22.06 -15.41
CA LYS A 46 -0.17 22.01 -13.95
C LYS A 46 -1.53 22.20 -13.27
N HIS A 47 -2.34 23.14 -13.76
CA HIS A 47 -3.68 23.38 -13.23
C HIS A 47 -4.58 22.16 -13.41
N GLU A 48 -4.55 21.53 -14.59
CA GLU A 48 -5.34 20.33 -14.87
C GLU A 48 -4.96 19.14 -13.99
N ILE A 49 -3.66 18.91 -13.78
CA ILE A 49 -3.17 17.85 -12.88
C ILE A 49 -3.57 18.13 -11.43
N ASN A 50 -3.38 19.36 -10.95
CA ASN A 50 -3.78 19.73 -9.58
C ASN A 50 -5.29 19.54 -9.36
N LYS A 51 -6.12 19.90 -10.34
CA LYS A 51 -7.56 19.67 -10.30
C LYS A 51 -7.91 18.19 -10.20
N LYS A 52 -7.24 17.32 -10.95
CA LYS A 52 -7.43 15.86 -10.86
C LYS A 52 -7.06 15.32 -9.48
N ILE A 53 -5.93 15.78 -8.92
CA ILE A 53 -5.48 15.39 -7.58
C ILE A 53 -6.48 15.83 -6.52
N GLU A 54 -7.02 17.05 -6.62
CA GLU A 54 -8.02 17.57 -5.69
C GLU A 54 -9.34 16.78 -5.75
N ILE A 55 -9.79 16.41 -6.95
CA ILE A 55 -10.98 15.55 -7.12
C ILE A 55 -10.74 14.18 -6.49
N GLU A 56 -9.57 13.58 -6.70
CA GLU A 56 -9.20 12.29 -6.10
C GLU A 56 -9.20 12.37 -4.56
N SER A 57 -8.61 13.43 -3.99
CA SER A 57 -8.60 13.62 -2.53
C SER A 57 -9.99 13.82 -1.95
N ASN A 58 -10.83 14.65 -2.59
CA ASN A 58 -12.18 14.91 -2.14
C ASN A 58 -13.04 13.62 -2.15
N ASN A 59 -12.93 12.82 -3.21
CA ASN A 59 -13.61 11.53 -3.29
C ASN A 59 -13.18 10.59 -2.15
N ARG A 60 -11.87 10.52 -1.83
CA ARG A 60 -11.37 9.71 -0.70
C ARG A 60 -11.93 10.20 0.63
N ASP A 61 -11.99 11.51 0.84
CA ASP A 61 -12.52 12.10 2.08
C ASP A 61 -14.02 11.86 2.23
N ASP A 62 -14.77 11.88 1.14
CA ASP A 62 -16.20 11.54 1.16
C ASP A 62 -16.43 10.07 1.51
N ILE A 63 -15.60 9.16 1.00
CA ILE A 63 -15.63 7.74 1.40
C ILE A 63 -15.32 7.59 2.89
N LYS A 64 -14.31 8.30 3.42
CA LYS A 64 -14.01 8.28 4.86
C LYS A 64 -15.20 8.76 5.68
N LYS A 65 -15.89 9.83 5.26
CA LYS A 65 -17.12 10.31 5.91
C LYS A 65 -18.23 9.26 5.88
N GLN A 66 -18.41 8.57 4.76
CA GLN A 66 -19.39 7.47 4.65
C GLN A 66 -19.08 6.35 5.65
N ILE A 67 -17.82 5.91 5.73
CA ILE A 67 -17.38 4.88 6.67
C ILE A 67 -17.62 5.33 8.12
N ARG A 68 -17.29 6.58 8.44
CA ARG A 68 -17.50 7.16 9.77
C ARG A 68 -18.98 7.21 10.15
N ASN A 69 -19.84 7.62 9.23
CA ASN A 69 -21.29 7.66 9.45
C ASN A 69 -21.87 6.25 9.64
N ALA A 70 -21.47 5.30 8.80
CA ALA A 70 -21.87 3.90 8.92
C ALA A 70 -21.44 3.32 10.28
N HIS A 71 -20.19 3.58 10.69
CA HIS A 71 -19.68 3.18 11.99
C HIS A 71 -20.55 3.70 13.14
N PHE A 72 -20.86 5.00 13.18
CA PHE A 72 -21.73 5.57 14.23
C PHE A 72 -23.14 4.97 14.19
N ASN A 73 -23.73 4.78 13.01
CA ASN A 73 -25.03 4.14 12.88
C ASN A 73 -25.03 2.72 13.46
N VAL A 74 -23.98 1.94 13.19
CA VAL A 74 -23.83 0.61 13.79
C VAL A 74 -23.64 0.71 15.31
N LEU A 75 -22.85 1.65 15.82
CA LEU A 75 -22.68 1.82 17.27
C LEU A 75 -23.97 2.20 18.00
N MET A 76 -24.87 2.98 17.37
CA MET A 76 -26.18 3.31 17.96
C MET A 76 -27.01 2.05 18.23
N THR A 77 -26.83 1.01 17.42
CA THR A 77 -27.51 -0.28 17.58
C THR A 77 -26.84 -1.20 18.61
N LYS A 78 -25.77 -0.76 19.27
CA LYS A 78 -25.02 -1.46 20.34
C LYS A 78 -24.73 -2.93 20.01
N PRO A 79 -23.83 -3.23 19.06
CA PRO A 79 -23.43 -4.59 18.75
C PRO A 79 -22.71 -5.21 19.96
N ASN A 80 -23.01 -6.47 20.26
CA ASN A 80 -22.46 -7.15 21.44
C ASN A 80 -21.08 -7.75 21.18
N ASN A 81 -20.75 -8.09 19.93
CA ASN A 81 -19.48 -8.70 19.55
C ASN A 81 -18.95 -8.17 18.21
N LEU A 82 -17.66 -8.42 17.93
CA LEU A 82 -17.00 -7.97 16.70
C LEU A 82 -17.64 -8.54 15.43
N LYS A 83 -18.09 -9.80 15.46
CA LYS A 83 -18.70 -10.47 14.30
C LYS A 83 -20.03 -9.82 13.90
N GLU A 84 -20.84 -9.46 14.90
CA GLU A 84 -22.10 -8.75 14.71
C GLU A 84 -21.84 -7.33 14.18
N TYR A 85 -20.82 -6.64 14.71
CA TYR A 85 -20.39 -5.36 14.17
C TYR A 85 -19.97 -5.47 12.70
N GLN A 86 -19.15 -6.47 12.34
CA GLN A 86 -18.75 -6.77 10.96
C GLN A 86 -19.98 -7.00 10.07
N GLN A 87 -20.92 -7.85 10.48
CA GLN A 87 -22.14 -8.13 9.73
C GLN A 87 -23.02 -6.90 9.52
N ARG A 88 -23.09 -6.00 10.50
CA ARG A 88 -23.85 -4.75 10.38
C ARG A 88 -23.14 -3.75 9.45
N MET A 89 -21.82 -3.67 9.50
CA MET A 89 -21.01 -2.86 8.58
C MET A 89 -21.11 -3.37 7.13
N MET A 90 -21.18 -4.69 6.94
CA MET A 90 -21.41 -5.31 5.61
C MET A 90 -22.71 -4.83 4.94
N LYS A 91 -23.75 -4.46 5.71
CA LYS A 91 -24.99 -3.91 5.15
C LYS A 91 -24.79 -2.55 4.47
N PHE A 92 -23.72 -1.84 4.83
CA PHE A 92 -23.29 -0.59 4.21
C PHE A 92 -22.19 -0.82 3.18
N GLU A 93 -21.99 -2.07 2.74
CA GLU A 93 -20.96 -2.46 1.75
C GLU A 93 -19.53 -2.13 2.21
N ILE A 94 -19.33 -2.14 3.54
CA ILE A 94 -18.04 -1.90 4.19
C ILE A 94 -17.63 -3.16 4.96
N GLN A 95 -16.54 -3.77 4.53
CA GLN A 95 -15.88 -4.86 5.22
C GLN A 95 -14.94 -4.32 6.30
N VAL A 96 -14.96 -4.94 7.48
CA VAL A 96 -14.03 -4.60 8.58
C VAL A 96 -13.04 -5.75 8.76
N LEU A 97 -11.77 -5.48 8.50
CA LEU A 97 -10.69 -6.44 8.47
C LEU A 97 -9.72 -6.16 9.64
N PRO A 98 -9.81 -6.90 10.75
CA PRO A 98 -8.84 -6.80 11.84
C PRO A 98 -7.53 -7.52 11.46
N THR A 99 -6.40 -6.88 11.70
CA THR A 99 -5.06 -7.46 11.58
C THR A 99 -4.62 -7.94 12.95
N ILE A 100 -4.23 -9.22 13.05
CA ILE A 100 -3.76 -9.84 14.30
C ILE A 100 -2.23 -9.87 14.37
N ASN A 101 -1.70 -9.59 15.56
CA ASN A 101 -0.29 -9.80 15.90
C ASN A 101 0.03 -11.31 15.97
N LYS A 102 1.32 -11.64 16.00
CA LYS A 102 1.82 -13.01 16.25
C LYS A 102 1.29 -13.62 17.56
N ASP A 103 1.00 -12.76 18.54
CA ASP A 103 0.46 -13.14 19.85
C ASP A 103 -1.07 -13.27 19.88
N GLY A 104 -1.74 -13.04 18.74
CA GLY A 104 -3.20 -13.17 18.59
C GLY A 104 -4.02 -11.95 19.01
N PHE A 105 -3.38 -10.83 19.38
CA PHE A 105 -4.07 -9.57 19.67
C PHE A 105 -4.29 -8.74 18.40
N ILE A 106 -5.43 -8.05 18.31
CA ILE A 106 -5.72 -7.13 17.19
C ILE A 106 -4.74 -5.95 17.27
N GLN A 107 -3.91 -5.80 16.23
CA GLN A 107 -2.94 -4.71 16.09
C GLN A 107 -3.56 -3.49 15.42
N GLU A 108 -4.30 -3.72 14.33
CA GLU A 108 -4.85 -2.67 13.49
C GLU A 108 -6.19 -3.12 12.92
N ASN A 109 -7.06 -2.18 12.58
CA ASN A 109 -8.33 -2.46 11.92
C ASN A 109 -8.37 -1.72 10.59
N HIS A 110 -8.83 -2.39 9.55
CA HIS A 110 -8.98 -1.87 8.21
C HIS A 110 -10.46 -1.83 7.82
N PHE A 111 -10.82 -0.83 7.03
CA PHE A 111 -12.12 -0.69 6.40
C PHE A 111 -11.95 -0.78 4.90
N PHE A 112 -12.52 -1.84 4.32
CA PHE A 112 -12.56 -2.01 2.88
C PHE A 112 -13.95 -1.67 2.37
N ASN A 113 -14.05 -0.62 1.56
CA ASN A 113 -15.30 -0.25 0.89
C ASN A 113 -15.38 -1.01 -0.44
N GLU A 114 -16.39 -1.86 -0.59
CA GLU A 114 -16.58 -2.68 -1.80
C GLU A 114 -16.88 -1.84 -3.04
N GLN A 115 -17.68 -0.76 -2.91
CA GLN A 115 -18.06 0.10 -4.04
C GLN A 115 -16.86 0.81 -4.65
N SER A 116 -15.98 1.31 -3.80
CA SER A 116 -14.81 2.08 -4.23
C SER A 116 -13.58 1.20 -4.46
N GLY A 117 -13.56 0.00 -3.87
CA GLY A 117 -12.40 -0.88 -3.85
C GLY A 117 -11.17 -0.24 -3.20
N ILE A 118 -11.40 0.63 -2.21
CA ILE A 118 -10.37 1.33 -1.44
C ILE A 118 -10.34 0.76 -0.02
N ASP A 119 -9.13 0.44 0.43
CA ASP A 119 -8.83 0.09 1.81
C ASP A 119 -8.36 1.33 2.56
N PHE A 120 -8.90 1.54 3.75
CA PHE A 120 -8.47 2.54 4.71
C PHE A 120 -8.13 1.88 6.04
N LYS A 121 -6.96 2.22 6.58
CA LYS A 121 -6.68 1.99 8.01
C LYS A 121 -7.69 2.76 8.84
N ALA A 122 -8.16 2.20 9.95
CA ALA A 122 -9.15 2.85 10.81
C ALA A 122 -8.67 4.22 11.30
N SER A 123 -7.39 4.36 11.61
CA SER A 123 -6.76 5.63 12.02
C SER A 123 -6.70 6.68 10.90
N GLU A 124 -6.73 6.26 9.62
CA GLU A 124 -6.81 7.17 8.47
C GLU A 124 -8.21 7.71 8.25
N VAL A 125 -9.23 6.98 8.69
CA VAL A 125 -10.64 7.41 8.64
C VAL A 125 -10.89 8.41 9.76
N ASP A 126 -10.63 8.02 11.01
CA ASP A 126 -10.69 8.89 12.17
C ASP A 126 -9.97 8.23 13.37
N GLN A 127 -9.11 8.99 14.04
CA GLN A 127 -8.37 8.52 15.22
C GLN A 127 -9.31 8.21 16.40
N ASN A 128 -10.51 8.81 16.42
CA ASN A 128 -11.47 8.67 17.51
C ASN A 128 -12.39 7.44 17.38
N LEU A 129 -12.22 6.60 16.36
CA LEU A 129 -13.06 5.40 16.17
C LEU A 129 -12.81 4.31 17.24
N LYS A 130 -11.64 4.32 17.89
CA LYS A 130 -11.29 3.48 19.05
C LYS A 130 -11.74 2.00 18.95
N LEU A 131 -11.67 1.42 17.75
CA LEU A 131 -12.19 0.07 17.48
C LEU A 131 -11.54 -1.02 18.35
N HIS A 132 -10.28 -0.84 18.73
CA HIS A 132 -9.57 -1.77 19.61
C HIS A 132 -10.19 -1.80 21.02
N GLU A 133 -10.78 -0.71 21.51
CA GLU A 133 -11.43 -0.64 22.83
C GLU A 133 -12.80 -1.32 22.84
N LEU A 134 -13.51 -1.32 21.70
CA LEU A 134 -14.92 -1.73 21.63
C LEU A 134 -15.17 -3.22 21.97
N PHE A 135 -14.24 -4.11 21.59
CA PHE A 135 -14.43 -5.57 21.75
C PHE A 135 -13.25 -6.26 22.46
N SER A 136 -12.41 -5.50 23.16
CA SER A 136 -11.25 -6.03 23.89
C SER A 136 -11.61 -7.10 24.95
N ALA A 137 -12.82 -7.03 25.52
CA ALA A 137 -13.30 -8.02 26.50
C ALA A 137 -13.54 -9.42 25.89
N ASP A 138 -13.84 -9.50 24.58
CA ASP A 138 -14.10 -10.74 23.84
C ASP A 138 -12.83 -11.42 23.31
N SER A 139 -11.65 -10.85 23.56
CA SER A 139 -10.36 -11.44 23.17
C SER A 139 -10.12 -12.83 23.77
N LYS A 140 -10.81 -13.18 24.86
CA LYS A 140 -10.82 -14.56 25.40
C LYS A 140 -11.63 -15.54 24.53
N THR A 141 -12.61 -15.06 23.77
CA THR A 141 -13.51 -15.86 22.92
C THR A 141 -13.01 -15.95 21.46
N THR A 142 -12.15 -15.03 21.02
CA THR A 142 -11.63 -14.98 19.63
C THR A 142 -10.53 -16.01 19.33
N ARG A 143 -10.07 -16.79 20.33
CA ARG A 143 -9.12 -17.90 20.12
C ARG A 143 -9.62 -19.04 19.21
N GLN A 144 -10.89 -19.05 18.82
CA GLN A 144 -11.53 -20.16 18.11
C GLN A 144 -11.92 -19.87 16.64
N VAL A 145 -11.75 -18.65 16.13
CA VAL A 145 -12.19 -18.34 14.75
C VAL A 145 -11.00 -17.87 13.91
N GLN A 146 -10.17 -18.85 13.53
CA GLN A 146 -9.33 -18.91 12.31
C GLN A 146 -8.15 -19.89 12.54
N GLN A 147 -8.46 -21.16 12.77
CA GLN A 147 -7.57 -22.25 12.36
C GLN A 147 -8.22 -22.96 11.19
N THR A 148 -8.29 -22.28 10.05
CA THR A 148 -8.25 -22.94 8.76
C THR A 148 -6.95 -22.45 8.15
N GLU A 149 -5.89 -23.22 8.36
CA GLU A 149 -4.60 -23.02 7.70
C GLU A 149 -4.81 -23.02 6.18
N PRO A 150 -4.47 -21.95 5.45
CA PRO A 150 -3.99 -22.13 4.09
C PRO A 150 -2.57 -22.68 4.21
N SER A 151 -2.35 -23.89 3.68
CA SER A 151 -1.05 -24.58 3.66
C SER A 151 0.06 -23.64 3.16
N LEU A 152 0.98 -23.30 4.06
CA LEU A 152 2.09 -22.39 3.82
C LEU A 152 3.31 -23.18 3.33
N GLU A 153 3.30 -23.61 2.07
CA GLU A 153 4.44 -24.36 1.49
C GLU A 153 5.08 -23.72 0.24
N ASP A 154 4.49 -22.69 -0.37
CA ASP A 154 4.88 -22.33 -1.76
C ASP A 154 5.74 -21.06 -1.97
N TRP A 155 6.37 -20.49 -0.95
CA TRP A 155 7.31 -19.35 -1.16
C TRP A 155 8.79 -19.70 -1.04
N LYS A 156 9.19 -20.98 -1.11
CA LYS A 156 10.62 -21.33 -1.23
C LYS A 156 11.21 -20.71 -2.50
N ILE A 157 11.83 -19.54 -2.33
CA ILE A 157 12.59 -18.83 -3.35
C ILE A 157 13.62 -19.83 -3.89
N ASN A 158 13.48 -20.21 -5.16
CA ASN A 158 14.42 -21.10 -5.83
C ASN A 158 15.73 -20.34 -6.04
N THR A 159 16.60 -20.40 -5.04
CA THR A 159 17.93 -19.78 -5.03
C THR A 159 18.76 -20.23 -6.24
N GLY A 160 18.54 -21.44 -6.76
CA GLY A 160 19.16 -21.96 -7.97
C GLY A 160 18.78 -21.20 -9.25
N LYS A 161 17.53 -20.71 -9.36
CA LYS A 161 17.13 -19.87 -10.49
C LYS A 161 17.79 -18.49 -10.42
N LEU A 162 17.87 -17.88 -9.24
CA LEU A 162 18.54 -16.59 -9.06
C LEU A 162 20.05 -16.67 -9.34
N THR A 163 20.73 -17.74 -8.92
CA THR A 163 22.16 -17.94 -9.22
C THR A 163 22.41 -18.17 -10.70
N SER A 164 21.54 -18.91 -11.39
CA SER A 164 21.65 -19.11 -12.84
C SER A 164 21.51 -17.80 -13.62
N ILE A 165 20.57 -16.93 -13.23
CA ILE A 165 20.38 -15.60 -13.84
C ILE A 165 21.60 -14.71 -13.58
N LEU A 166 22.11 -14.66 -12.34
CA LEU A 166 23.33 -13.90 -12.04
C LEU A 166 24.54 -14.39 -12.84
N SER A 167 24.68 -15.71 -13.03
CA SER A 167 25.79 -16.29 -13.81
C SER A 167 25.67 -16.05 -15.32
N SER A 168 24.48 -15.71 -15.81
CA SER A 168 24.23 -15.44 -17.24
C SER A 168 24.41 -13.97 -17.64
N LEU A 169 24.62 -13.08 -16.66
CA LEU A 169 24.94 -11.68 -16.93
C LEU A 169 26.42 -11.57 -17.34
N PRO A 170 26.73 -11.05 -18.52
CA PRO A 170 28.13 -10.86 -18.93
C PRO A 170 28.76 -9.77 -18.07
N TYR A 171 29.73 -10.17 -17.24
CA TYR A 171 30.64 -9.27 -16.54
C TYR A 171 31.86 -9.07 -17.45
N GLU A 172 31.81 -8.06 -18.32
CA GLU A 172 33.02 -7.64 -19.05
C GLU A 172 33.90 -6.81 -18.12
N ILE A 173 34.97 -7.43 -17.63
CA ILE A 173 36.11 -6.73 -17.06
C ILE A 173 36.96 -6.29 -18.24
N ASP A 174 36.95 -4.99 -18.53
CA ASP A 174 37.96 -4.36 -19.40
C ASP A 174 39.31 -4.38 -18.65
N PRO A 175 40.34 -5.11 -19.11
CA PRO A 175 41.60 -5.27 -18.37
C PRO A 175 42.49 -4.01 -18.41
N GLY A 176 41.97 -2.84 -18.76
CA GLY A 176 42.71 -1.59 -18.94
C GLY A 176 42.39 -0.45 -17.98
N VAL A 177 41.49 -0.60 -16.99
CA VAL A 177 41.12 0.49 -16.08
C VAL A 177 41.68 0.24 -14.68
N ASP A 178 42.68 1.05 -14.32
CA ASP A 178 43.27 1.13 -12.99
C ASP A 178 42.18 1.53 -11.97
N ASP A 179 41.70 0.57 -11.18
CA ASP A 179 40.66 0.74 -10.17
C ASP A 179 41.20 1.50 -8.94
N GLU A 180 41.48 2.81 -9.08
CA GLU A 180 41.51 3.70 -7.93
C GLU A 180 40.09 3.90 -7.40
N LEU A 181 39.64 2.98 -6.54
CA LEU A 181 38.45 3.17 -5.72
C LEU A 181 38.62 4.42 -4.83
N PRO A 182 37.75 5.45 -4.92
CA PRO A 182 37.84 6.60 -4.03
C PRO A 182 37.46 6.16 -2.61
N LYS A 183 38.48 6.09 -1.74
CA LYS A 183 38.32 5.88 -0.29
C LYS A 183 37.42 6.98 0.27
N ARG A 184 36.15 6.65 0.53
CA ARG A 184 35.23 7.51 1.30
C ARG A 184 35.79 7.74 2.70
N LYS A 185 36.47 8.87 2.91
CA LYS A 185 36.86 9.35 4.24
C LYS A 185 35.59 9.73 5.02
N ARG A 186 35.22 8.92 6.01
CA ARG A 186 34.23 9.32 7.03
C ARG A 186 34.89 10.31 7.97
N ALA A 187 34.52 11.59 7.89
CA ALA A 187 34.94 12.59 8.85
C ALA A 187 34.19 12.37 10.17
N ILE A 188 34.91 11.89 11.19
CA ILE A 188 34.45 11.86 12.57
C ILE A 188 34.68 13.27 13.13
N ARG A 189 33.62 14.03 13.40
CA ARG A 189 33.70 15.26 14.19
C ARG A 189 33.84 14.86 15.67
N ARG A 190 34.94 15.27 16.29
CA ARG A 190 35.09 15.33 17.75
C ARG A 190 34.62 16.70 18.22
#